data_AF-A0A6A3HXR1-F1
#
_entry.id   AF-A0A6A3HXR1-F1
#
_cell.length_a   1.000
_cell.length_b   1.000
_cell.length_c   1.000
_cell.angle_alpha   90.00
_cell.angle_beta   90.00
_cell.angle_gamma   90.00
#
_symmetry.space_group_name_H-M   'P 1'
#
loop_
_entity.id
_entity.type
_entity.pdbx_description
1 polymer ?
#
loop_
_entity_poly.entity_id
_entity_poly.type
_entity_poly.pdbx_seq_one_letter_code
_entity_poly.pdbx_strand_id
1 'polypeptide(L)'
;MAVVNGYIVHCWVLKKRGVKPPTHAEYLRRLHTQLLALRTINFETHPNAEDLVSVPIPRQDHTLVNTDSFYSTANQHKRRQYLCKVCSAFADSKTKSFETSYFCPQCSDAFGGRVPHCRHVRRGESGNTLTCAQIWHDTWGDGKSIPAYLTKKIRFRKRKREQDDEA
;
A
#
# COMPACT_ATOMS: atom_id res chain seq x y z
N MET A 1 -18.33 2.99 -6.63
CA MET A 1 -18.31 2.45 -8.02
C MET A 1 -19.13 1.17 -8.18
N ALA A 2 -19.10 0.22 -7.23
CA ALA A 2 -19.79 -1.08 -7.37
C ALA A 2 -21.30 -0.99 -7.65
N VAL A 3 -22.05 -0.15 -6.93
CA VAL A 3 -23.51 -0.06 -7.04
C VAL A 3 -23.97 0.45 -8.41
N VAL A 4 -23.26 1.46 -8.95
CA VAL A 4 -23.54 2.02 -10.28
C VAL A 4 -23.25 1.00 -11.38
N ASN A 5 -22.10 0.32 -11.29
CA ASN A 5 -21.75 -0.75 -12.23
C ASN A 5 -22.78 -1.90 -12.19
N GLY A 6 -23.22 -2.29 -10.99
CA GLY A 6 -24.28 -3.29 -10.81
C GLY A 6 -25.60 -2.87 -11.45
N TYR A 7 -25.99 -1.60 -11.30
CA TYR A 7 -27.19 -1.06 -11.96
C TYR A 7 -27.08 -1.08 -13.50
N ILE A 8 -25.91 -0.74 -14.05
CA ILE A 8 -25.66 -0.78 -15.50
C ILE A 8 -25.86 -2.21 -16.03
N VAL A 9 -25.26 -3.20 -15.37
CA VAL A 9 -25.40 -4.61 -15.74
C VAL A 9 -26.85 -5.08 -15.61
N HIS A 10 -27.53 -4.74 -14.51
CA HIS A 10 -28.94 -5.07 -14.30
C HIS A 10 -29.84 -4.49 -15.39
N CYS A 11 -29.63 -3.22 -15.76
CA CYS A 11 -30.34 -2.57 -16.87
C CYS A 11 -30.09 -3.30 -18.20
N TRP A 12 -28.85 -3.69 -18.47
CA TRP A 12 -28.49 -4.40 -19.69
C TRP A 12 -29.19 -5.76 -19.80
N VAL A 13 -29.19 -6.54 -18.71
CA VAL A 13 -29.87 -7.85 -18.65
C VAL A 13 -31.38 -7.70 -18.88
N LEU A 14 -32.02 -6.71 -18.26
CA LEU A 14 -33.46 -6.47 -18.43
C LEU A 14 -33.81 -6.07 -19.86
N LYS A 15 -33.01 -5.18 -20.47
CA LYS A 15 -33.17 -4.82 -21.88
C LYS A 15 -33.07 -6.04 -22.81
N LYS A 16 -32.11 -6.93 -22.57
CA LYS A 16 -31.98 -8.19 -23.33
C LYS A 16 -33.21 -9.11 -23.19
N ARG A 17 -33.89 -9.06 -22.04
CA ARG A 17 -35.10 -9.83 -21.77
C ARG A 17 -36.39 -9.12 -22.23
N GLY A 18 -36.28 -7.96 -22.87
CA GLY A 18 -37.43 -7.16 -23.30
C GLY A 18 -38.21 -6.50 -22.15
N VAL A 19 -37.65 -6.48 -20.94
CA VAL A 19 -38.30 -5.89 -19.76
C VAL A 19 -37.80 -4.46 -19.58
N LYS A 20 -38.72 -3.53 -19.30
CA LYS A 20 -38.37 -2.14 -19.00
C LYS A 20 -37.48 -2.06 -17.75
N PRO A 21 -36.28 -1.46 -17.82
CA PRO A 21 -35.42 -1.31 -16.65
C PRO A 21 -36.07 -0.42 -15.58
N PRO A 22 -35.88 -0.73 -14.29
CA PRO A 22 -36.31 0.14 -13.21
C PRO A 22 -35.47 1.42 -13.18
N THR A 23 -35.96 2.44 -12.50
CA THR A 23 -35.15 3.63 -12.19
C THR A 23 -34.01 3.28 -11.23
N HIS A 24 -32.99 4.13 -11.19
CA HIS A 24 -31.86 3.94 -10.26
C HIS A 24 -32.32 3.89 -8.80
N ALA A 25 -33.29 4.74 -8.41
CA ALA A 25 -33.83 4.75 -7.06
C ALA A 25 -34.62 3.48 -6.70
N GLU A 26 -35.37 2.91 -7.64
CA GLU A 26 -36.06 1.63 -7.44
C GLU A 26 -35.07 0.47 -7.29
N TYR A 27 -34.02 0.46 -8.12
CA TYR A 27 -32.94 -0.50 -8.00
C TYR A 27 -32.26 -0.42 -6.63
N LEU A 28 -31.94 0.79 -6.15
CA LEU A 28 -31.33 0.98 -4.83
C LEU A 28 -32.24 0.53 -3.69
N ARG A 29 -33.54 0.87 -3.74
CA ARG A 29 -34.51 0.43 -2.72
C ARG A 29 -34.60 -1.09 -2.66
N ARG A 30 -34.71 -1.75 -3.83
CA ARG A 30 -34.74 -3.21 -3.92
C ARG A 30 -33.45 -3.83 -3.39
N LEU A 31 -32.29 -3.30 -3.80
CA LEU A 31 -30.99 -3.77 -3.35
C LEU A 31 -30.86 -3.65 -1.82
N HIS A 32 -31.29 -2.52 -1.25
CA HIS A 32 -31.26 -2.29 0.18
C HIS A 32 -32.11 -3.32 0.95
N THR A 33 -33.35 -3.56 0.53
CA THR A 33 -34.21 -4.58 1.14
C THR A 33 -33.61 -5.98 1.01
N GLN A 34 -33.02 -6.31 -0.13
CA GLN A 34 -32.36 -7.60 -0.34
C GLN A 34 -31.16 -7.78 0.59
N LEU A 35 -30.34 -6.75 0.77
CA LEU A 35 -29.19 -6.78 1.69
C LEU A 35 -29.62 -6.94 3.15
N LEU A 36 -30.69 -6.27 3.57
CA LEU A 36 -31.24 -6.41 4.93
C LEU A 36 -31.86 -7.80 5.18
N ALA A 37 -32.34 -8.47 4.14
CA ALA A 37 -32.93 -9.80 4.26
C ALA A 37 -31.89 -10.94 4.32
N LEU A 38 -30.61 -10.64 4.11
CA LEU A 38 -29.54 -11.65 4.17
C LEU A 38 -29.37 -12.17 5.61
N ARG A 39 -29.26 -13.49 5.73
CA ARG A 39 -28.94 -14.22 6.96
C ARG A 39 -27.61 -14.94 6.81
N THR A 40 -27.04 -15.41 7.93
CA THR A 40 -25.77 -16.17 7.95
C THR A 40 -25.76 -17.34 6.96
N ILE A 41 -26.87 -18.09 6.88
CA ILE A 41 -27.03 -19.21 5.95
C ILE A 41 -26.87 -18.82 4.47
N ASN A 42 -27.23 -17.59 4.08
CA ASN A 42 -27.09 -17.11 2.70
C ASN A 42 -25.62 -16.96 2.28
N PHE A 43 -24.71 -16.79 3.25
CA PHE A 43 -23.27 -16.73 3.02
C PHE A 43 -22.63 -18.13 3.01
N GLU A 44 -23.25 -19.12 3.67
CA GLU A 44 -22.78 -20.51 3.69
C GLU A 44 -23.17 -21.28 2.42
N THR A 45 -24.34 -20.98 1.84
CA THR A 45 -24.87 -21.69 0.65
C THR A 45 -24.41 -21.15 -0.70
N HIS A 46 -23.60 -20.09 -0.72
CA HIS A 46 -23.11 -19.47 -1.95
C HIS A 46 -21.58 -19.54 -2.05
N PRO A 47 -21.01 -20.54 -2.76
CA PRO A 47 -19.57 -20.75 -2.86
C PRO A 47 -18.84 -19.75 -3.77
N ASN A 48 -19.43 -18.58 -4.07
CA ASN A 48 -18.82 -17.58 -4.96
C ASN A 48 -18.09 -16.45 -4.22
N ALA A 49 -17.86 -16.57 -2.91
CA ALA A 49 -16.93 -15.70 -2.19
C ALA A 49 -15.52 -16.30 -2.09
N GLU A 50 -15.35 -17.60 -2.32
CA GLU A 50 -14.03 -18.26 -2.27
C GLU A 50 -13.15 -17.92 -3.49
N ASP A 51 -13.77 -17.61 -4.63
CA ASP A 51 -13.08 -17.20 -5.87
C ASP A 51 -12.84 -15.68 -5.95
N LEU A 52 -13.41 -14.89 -5.04
CA LEU A 52 -12.92 -13.55 -4.73
C LEU A 52 -11.75 -13.65 -3.74
N VAL A 53 -10.68 -14.32 -4.19
CA VAL A 53 -9.36 -14.32 -3.56
C VAL A 53 -9.40 -14.84 -2.11
N SER A 54 -9.73 -16.13 -1.93
CA SER A 54 -9.55 -16.86 -0.65
C SER A 54 -8.07 -17.07 -0.28
N VAL A 55 -7.18 -17.01 -1.27
CA VAL A 55 -5.73 -16.98 -1.04
C VAL A 55 -5.30 -15.52 -1.03
N PRO A 56 -4.73 -14.97 0.06
CA PRO A 56 -4.11 -13.66 0.01
C PRO A 56 -3.21 -13.61 -1.23
N ILE A 57 -3.43 -12.64 -2.14
CA ILE A 57 -2.52 -12.43 -3.27
C ILE A 57 -1.12 -12.49 -2.69
N PRO A 58 -0.24 -13.41 -3.16
CA PRO A 58 1.10 -13.51 -2.64
C PRO A 58 1.70 -12.11 -2.69
N ARG A 59 1.86 -11.50 -1.52
CA ARG A 59 2.51 -10.19 -1.46
C ARG A 59 3.91 -10.46 -2.01
N GLN A 60 4.40 -9.56 -2.86
CA GLN A 60 5.80 -9.65 -3.25
C GLN A 60 6.62 -9.72 -1.96
N ASP A 61 7.52 -10.71 -1.86
CA ASP A 61 8.34 -10.90 -0.66
C ASP A 61 9.28 -9.70 -0.51
N HIS A 62 8.81 -8.67 0.18
CA HIS A 62 9.58 -7.46 0.43
C HIS A 62 10.57 -7.70 1.56
N THR A 63 11.78 -8.08 1.18
CA THR A 63 12.86 -8.32 2.14
C THR A 63 13.72 -7.08 2.29
N LEU A 64 13.94 -6.65 3.54
CA LEU A 64 14.85 -5.55 3.82
C LEU A 64 16.31 -6.02 3.82
N VAL A 65 17.11 -5.41 2.95
CA VAL A 65 18.54 -5.67 2.81
C VAL A 65 19.32 -4.51 3.42
N ASN A 66 20.47 -4.82 4.01
CA ASN A 66 21.37 -3.80 4.55
C ASN A 66 22.15 -3.14 3.42
N THR A 67 22.46 -1.85 3.54
CA THR A 67 23.26 -1.14 2.54
C THR A 67 24.73 -1.47 2.68
N ASP A 68 25.39 -1.83 1.58
CA ASP A 68 26.83 -2.17 1.59
C ASP A 68 27.77 -0.96 1.45
N SER A 69 27.24 0.24 1.24
CA SER A 69 28.06 1.47 1.19
C SER A 69 28.45 1.97 2.58
N PHE A 70 29.70 2.39 2.72
CA PHE A 70 30.26 2.99 3.94
C PHE A 70 30.77 4.41 3.66
N TYR A 71 30.74 5.26 4.70
CA TYR A 71 31.56 6.45 4.75
C TYR A 71 32.93 6.04 5.27
N SER A 72 33.96 6.22 4.44
CA SER A 72 35.36 6.02 4.83
C SER A 72 35.98 7.40 5.04
N THR A 73 36.21 7.78 6.30
CA THR A 73 37.12 8.86 6.65
C THR A 73 38.31 8.27 7.41
N ALA A 74 39.44 8.98 7.47
CA ALA A 74 40.72 8.48 7.98
C ALA A 74 40.64 7.75 9.34
N ASN A 75 39.65 8.06 10.19
CA ASN A 75 39.47 7.45 11.51
C ASN A 75 38.13 6.74 11.72
N GLN A 76 37.23 6.67 10.72
CA GLN A 76 35.92 6.02 10.89
C GLN A 76 35.44 5.30 9.63
N HIS A 77 35.06 4.04 9.81
CA HIS A 77 34.35 3.23 8.81
C HIS A 77 32.90 3.03 9.27
N LYS A 78 32.02 3.96 8.89
CA LYS A 78 30.61 3.95 9.32
C LYS A 78 29.71 3.60 8.16
N ARG A 79 28.86 2.59 8.34
CA ARG A 79 27.87 2.19 7.32
C ARG A 79 26.92 3.34 7.04
N ARG A 80 26.68 3.62 5.75
CA ARG A 80 25.82 4.71 5.31
C ARG A 80 24.39 4.50 5.78
N GLN A 81 23.80 5.56 6.33
CA GLN A 81 22.42 5.59 6.77
C GLN A 81 21.61 6.56 5.90
N TYR A 82 20.32 6.29 5.76
CA TYR A 82 19.39 7.11 5.00
C TYR A 82 18.12 7.34 5.81
N LEU A 83 17.45 8.47 5.57
CA LEU A 83 16.18 8.78 6.23
C LEU A 83 15.12 7.73 5.87
N CYS A 84 14.51 7.15 6.90
CA CYS A 84 13.44 6.17 6.75
C CYS A 84 12.19 6.84 6.18
N LYS A 85 11.59 6.30 5.10
CA LYS A 85 10.45 6.94 4.43
C LYS A 85 9.25 7.12 5.34
N VAL A 86 8.92 6.09 6.12
CA VAL A 86 7.82 6.15 7.08
C VAL A 86 8.12 7.17 8.18
N CYS A 87 9.32 7.16 8.76
CA CYS A 87 9.69 8.14 9.77
C CYS A 87 9.69 9.57 9.23
N SER A 88 10.16 9.80 8.01
CA SER A 88 10.13 11.12 7.39
C SER A 88 8.70 11.61 7.12
N ALA A 89 7.77 10.71 6.82
CA ALA A 89 6.36 11.08 6.64
C ALA A 89 5.75 11.62 7.94
N PHE A 90 6.06 10.99 9.07
CA PHE A 90 5.54 11.39 10.37
C PHE A 90 6.39 12.44 11.09
N ALA A 91 7.56 12.80 10.57
CA ALA A 91 8.39 13.83 11.17
C ALA A 91 7.76 15.22 11.03
N ASP A 92 8.02 16.05 12.02
CA ASP A 92 7.70 17.47 11.96
C ASP A 92 8.70 18.17 11.05
N SER A 93 8.30 19.32 10.49
CA SER A 93 9.18 20.12 9.64
C SER A 93 10.47 20.57 10.33
N LYS A 94 10.47 20.60 11.67
CA LYS A 94 11.59 21.06 12.51
C LYS A 94 12.43 19.91 13.09
N THR A 95 11.97 18.67 13.02
CA THR A 95 12.65 17.54 13.66
C THR A 95 13.31 16.61 12.64
N LYS A 96 14.53 16.18 12.93
CA LYS A 96 15.24 15.24 12.07
C LYS A 96 14.56 13.87 12.19
N SER A 97 14.14 13.31 11.05
CA SER A 97 13.57 11.96 11.03
C SER A 97 14.64 10.88 11.28
N PHE A 98 14.21 9.71 11.76
CA PHE A 98 15.11 8.58 11.98
C PHE A 98 15.77 8.08 10.69
N GLU A 99 17.02 7.65 10.84
CA GLU A 99 17.82 7.04 9.78
C GLU A 99 17.90 5.52 9.92
N THR A 100 18.20 4.85 8.82
CA THR A 100 18.32 3.39 8.72
C THR A 100 19.29 3.04 7.59
N SER A 101 19.99 1.93 7.73
CA SER A 101 20.85 1.34 6.70
C SER A 101 20.11 0.29 5.88
N TYR A 102 18.92 -0.10 6.33
CA TYR A 102 18.07 -1.08 5.66
C TYR A 102 17.18 -0.42 4.60
N PHE A 103 17.00 -1.10 3.48
CA PHE A 103 16.13 -0.68 2.39
C PHE A 103 15.47 -1.88 1.72
N CYS A 104 14.36 -1.65 1.04
CA CYS A 104 13.70 -2.67 0.23
C CYS A 104 14.18 -2.54 -1.23
N PRO A 105 14.87 -3.54 -1.81
CA PRO A 105 15.29 -3.51 -3.22
C PRO A 105 14.12 -3.37 -4.18
N GLN A 106 13.07 -4.21 -4.04
CA GLN A 106 11.90 -4.20 -4.94
C GLN A 106 11.20 -2.84 -4.94
N CYS A 107 10.94 -2.27 -3.77
CA CYS A 107 10.39 -0.91 -3.68
C CYS A 107 11.36 0.13 -4.24
N SER A 108 12.67 -0.04 -4.05
CA SER A 108 13.65 0.90 -4.59
C SER A 108 13.66 0.93 -6.11
N ASP A 109 13.47 -0.23 -6.73
CA ASP A 109 13.42 -0.36 -8.18
C ASP A 109 12.08 0.18 -8.72
N ALA A 110 10.96 -0.13 -8.05
CA ALA A 110 9.64 0.39 -8.40
C ALA A 110 9.55 1.93 -8.34
N PHE A 111 10.19 2.57 -7.36
CA PHE A 111 10.18 4.02 -7.19
C PHE A 111 11.39 4.73 -7.83
N GLY A 112 12.28 4.00 -8.52
CA GLY A 112 13.46 4.55 -9.20
C GLY A 112 14.47 5.24 -8.26
N GLY A 113 14.48 4.86 -6.99
CA GLY A 113 15.27 5.50 -5.95
C GLY A 113 15.25 4.71 -4.65
N ARG A 114 16.31 4.85 -3.82
CA ARG A 114 16.41 4.06 -2.57
C ARG A 114 15.20 4.31 -1.66
N VAL A 115 14.59 3.23 -1.18
CA VAL A 115 13.45 3.21 -0.24
C VAL A 115 13.91 2.60 1.09
N PRO A 116 14.44 3.43 2.03
CA PRO A 116 14.94 2.97 3.32
C PRO A 116 13.83 2.86 4.36
N HIS A 117 13.80 1.75 5.10
CA HIS A 117 12.82 1.47 6.16
C HIS A 117 13.49 1.02 7.44
N CYS A 118 12.98 1.45 8.59
CA CYS A 118 13.41 0.92 9.88
C CYS A 118 12.82 -0.47 10.14
N ARG A 119 13.61 -1.38 10.72
CA ARG A 119 13.16 -2.71 11.18
C ARG A 119 12.55 -2.72 12.57
N HIS A 120 12.46 -1.56 13.22
CA HIS A 120 11.95 -1.42 14.58
C HIS A 120 10.62 -0.69 14.58
N VAL A 121 9.80 -1.00 15.59
CA VAL A 121 8.61 -0.22 15.92
C VAL A 121 9.06 1.19 16.34
N ARG A 122 8.40 2.20 15.78
CA ARG A 122 8.61 3.62 16.08
C ARG A 122 7.28 4.23 16.51
N ARG A 123 7.30 5.30 17.30
CA ARG A 123 6.07 5.96 17.80
C ARG A 123 5.18 5.01 18.61
N GLY A 124 5.77 4.26 19.54
CA GLY A 124 5.01 3.35 20.39
C GLY A 124 4.03 4.11 21.30
N GLU A 125 4.38 5.36 21.65
CA GLU A 125 3.56 6.29 22.41
C GLU A 125 2.23 6.64 21.73
N SER A 126 2.15 6.52 20.39
CA SER A 126 0.90 6.72 19.64
C SER A 126 0.10 5.43 19.44
N GLY A 127 0.44 4.35 20.16
CA GLY A 127 -0.20 3.04 20.05
C GLY A 127 0.26 2.22 18.83
N ASN A 128 1.36 2.60 18.16
CA ASN A 128 1.84 1.85 17.01
C ASN A 128 2.53 0.54 17.42
N THR A 129 2.10 -0.57 16.84
CA THR A 129 2.68 -1.92 17.06
C THR A 129 3.48 -2.42 15.85
N LEU A 130 3.48 -1.70 14.74
CA LEU A 130 4.09 -2.12 13.49
C LEU A 130 5.47 -1.49 13.29
N THR A 131 6.40 -2.25 12.70
CA THR A 131 7.67 -1.70 12.20
C THR A 131 7.43 -0.75 11.04
N CYS A 132 8.38 0.14 10.75
CA CYS A 132 8.26 1.00 9.56
C CYS A 132 8.22 0.20 8.25
N ALA A 133 8.84 -0.99 8.20
CA ALA A 133 8.73 -1.89 7.07
C ALA A 133 7.29 -2.37 6.86
N GLN A 134 6.65 -2.84 7.93
CA GLN A 134 5.25 -3.30 7.91
C GLN A 134 4.28 -2.16 7.60
N ILE A 135 4.47 -0.97 8.17
CA ILE A 135 3.63 0.19 7.81
C ILE A 135 3.70 0.47 6.31
N TRP A 136 4.90 0.41 5.71
CA TRP A 136 5.06 0.67 4.29
C TRP A 136 4.44 -0.41 3.41
N HIS A 137 4.74 -1.69 3.66
CA HIS A 137 4.27 -2.79 2.82
C HIS A 137 2.79 -3.09 3.09
N ASP A 138 2.41 -3.21 4.38
CA ASP A 138 1.10 -3.70 4.77
C ASP A 138 0.04 -2.61 4.86
N THR A 139 0.36 -1.47 5.49
CA THR A 139 -0.61 -0.38 5.68
C THR A 139 -0.68 0.53 4.47
N TRP A 140 0.46 0.82 3.83
CA TRP A 140 0.53 1.72 2.67
C TRP A 140 0.62 0.99 1.33
N GLY A 141 0.39 -0.32 1.30
CA GLY A 141 0.31 -1.10 0.06
C GLY A 141 1.53 -0.91 -0.81
N ASP A 142 2.71 -1.20 -0.26
CA ASP A 142 4.02 -0.99 -0.90
C ASP A 142 4.29 0.46 -1.30
N GLY A 143 3.74 1.41 -0.55
CA GLY A 143 3.84 2.84 -0.84
C GLY A 143 2.88 3.35 -1.91
N LYS A 144 1.90 2.54 -2.36
CA LYS A 144 0.86 2.96 -3.33
C LYS A 144 -0.35 3.62 -2.67
N SER A 145 -0.65 3.30 -1.42
CA SER A 145 -1.79 3.83 -0.65
C SER A 145 -1.34 4.69 0.54
N ILE A 146 -0.33 5.53 0.33
CA ILE A 146 0.14 6.48 1.34
C ILE A 146 -0.93 7.57 1.56
N PRO A 147 -1.34 7.87 2.81
CA PRO A 147 -2.31 8.92 3.09
C PRO A 147 -1.91 10.27 2.49
N ALA A 148 -2.87 10.99 1.89
CA ALA A 148 -2.64 12.23 1.15
C ALA A 148 -1.95 13.34 1.97
N TYR A 149 -2.19 13.37 3.28
CA TYR A 149 -1.56 14.34 4.18
C TYR A 149 -0.08 14.02 4.47
N LEU A 150 0.39 12.80 4.17
CA LEU A 150 1.76 12.34 4.38
C LEU A 150 2.60 12.34 3.11
N THR A 151 1.98 12.20 1.93
CA THR A 151 2.69 12.03 0.64
C THR A 151 3.65 13.18 0.33
N LYS A 152 3.25 14.43 0.61
CA LYS A 152 4.08 15.62 0.37
C LYS A 152 5.40 15.64 1.15
N LYS A 153 5.49 14.90 2.26
CA LYS A 153 6.69 14.82 3.11
C LYS A 153 7.69 13.76 2.63
N ILE A 154 7.27 12.85 1.76
CA ILE A 154 8.10 11.74 1.29
C ILE A 154 8.77 12.14 -0.02
N ARG A 155 10.10 12.14 -0.04
CA ARG A 155 10.90 12.42 -1.24
C ARG A 155 11.69 11.20 -1.66
N PHE A 156 11.56 10.79 -2.91
CA PHE A 156 12.41 9.76 -3.52
C PHE A 156 13.60 10.45 -4.18
N ARG A 157 14.81 10.02 -3.82
CA ARG A 157 16.03 10.50 -4.47
C ARG A 157 16.42 9.46 -5.50
N LYS A 158 16.57 9.87 -6.76
CA LYS A 158 17.10 9.02 -7.82
C LYS A 158 18.47 8.51 -7.41
N ARG A 159 18.77 7.25 -7.75
CA ARG A 159 20.15 6.75 -7.64
C ARG A 159 21.01 7.58 -8.61
N LYS A 160 22.16 8.09 -8.14
CA LYS A 160 23.19 8.59 -9.06
C LYS A 160 23.64 7.33 -9.82
N ARG A 161 23.43 7.27 -11.14
CA ARG A 161 24.05 6.21 -11.94
C ARG A 161 25.55 6.29 -11.65
N GLU A 162 26.15 5.17 -11.29
CA GLU A 162 27.59 5.04 -11.42
C GLU A 162 27.86 5.36 -12.90
N GLN A 163 28.64 6.41 -13.15
CA GLN A 163 29.21 6.59 -14.47
C GLN A 163 30.03 5.33 -14.68
N ASP A 164 29.76 4.59 -15.75
CA ASP A 164 30.65 3.53 -16.21
C ASP A 164 32.02 4.19 -16.40
N ASP A 165 32.91 4.00 -15.43
CA ASP A 165 34.34 4.30 -15.57
C ASP A 165 34.91 3.24 -16.52
N GLU A 166 34.58 3.34 -17.80
CA GLU A 166 35.23 2.59 -18.88
C GLU A 166 35.18 3.41 -20.18
N ALA A 167 36.19 4.27 -20.35
CA ALA A 167 36.78 4.66 -21.63
C ALA A 167 38.12 5.37 -21.37
#